data_AF-A0A540V2X0-F1
#
_entry.id   AF-A0A540V2X0-F1
#
_cell.length_a   1.000
_cell.length_b   1.000
_cell.length_c   1.000
_cell.angle_alpha   90.00
_cell.angle_beta   90.00
_cell.angle_gamma   90.00
#
_symmetry.space_group_name_H-M   'P 1'
#
loop_
_entity.id
_entity.type
_entity.pdbx_description
1 polymer ?
#
loop_
_entity_poly.entity_id
_entity_poly.type
_entity_poly.pdbx_seq_one_letter_code
_entity_poly.pdbx_strand_id
1 'polypeptide(L)'
;MGNFIVADNRGIEFQCFCQGYKKENLVLHPVFLEQGDLLTITNRKKYIVDVGWFILVKINDSQEEFLPVDELEEAMTNEALLDEIGCMLKMLSISYYLDQALAIRNKKEFIKYSSIRNKFATLYERLCEKVYIET
;
A
#
# COMPACT_ATOMS: atom_id res chain seq x y z
N MET A 1 11.11 -10.38 -1.56
CA MET A 1 10.91 -8.94 -1.30
C MET A 1 9.42 -8.72 -1.24
N GLY A 2 8.92 -7.88 -0.33
CA GLY A 2 7.48 -7.63 -0.22
C GLY A 2 7.07 -6.50 -1.16
N ASN A 3 6.15 -6.78 -2.07
CA ASN A 3 5.56 -5.79 -2.97
C ASN A 3 4.20 -5.38 -2.43
N PHE A 4 3.93 -4.09 -2.44
CA PHE A 4 2.73 -3.48 -1.94
C PHE A 4 2.17 -2.48 -2.94
N ILE A 5 0.88 -2.21 -2.85
CA ILE A 5 0.20 -1.18 -3.63
C ILE A 5 -0.61 -0.27 -2.72
N VAL A 6 -0.60 1.02 -3.03
CA VAL A 6 -1.46 2.00 -2.35
C VAL A 6 -2.90 1.78 -2.78
N ALA A 7 -3.74 1.35 -1.83
CA ALA A 7 -5.15 1.04 -2.04
C ALA A 7 -6.07 2.20 -1.66
N ASP A 8 -5.65 3.10 -0.77
CA ASP A 8 -6.45 4.28 -0.39
C ASP A 8 -6.67 5.21 -1.59
N ASN A 9 -7.93 5.61 -1.82
CA ASN A 9 -8.30 6.51 -2.90
C ASN A 9 -7.86 7.96 -2.67
N ARG A 10 -7.46 8.31 -1.44
CA ARG A 10 -6.91 9.62 -1.09
C ARG A 10 -5.40 9.68 -1.16
N GLY A 11 -4.73 8.56 -1.44
CA GLY A 11 -3.28 8.45 -1.32
C GLY A 11 -2.81 8.41 0.14
N ILE A 12 -1.50 8.33 0.32
CA ILE A 12 -0.84 8.24 1.64
C ILE A 12 0.34 9.21 1.64
N GLU A 13 0.55 9.92 2.74
CA GLU A 13 1.75 10.74 2.95
C GLU A 13 2.65 10.08 3.99
N PHE A 14 3.94 9.97 3.68
CA PHE A 14 4.98 9.47 4.58
C PHE A 14 5.98 10.56 4.93
N GLN A 15 6.47 10.59 6.17
CA GLN A 15 7.57 11.46 6.59
C GLN A 15 8.92 10.75 6.39
N CYS A 16 9.43 10.80 5.17
CA CYS A 16 10.62 10.07 4.75
C CYS A 16 11.90 10.65 5.34
N PHE A 17 12.85 9.78 5.69
CA PHE A 17 14.16 10.16 6.17
C PHE A 17 15.07 10.66 5.03
N CYS A 18 15.63 11.86 5.19
CA CYS A 18 16.62 12.43 4.28
C CYS A 18 18.05 12.35 4.86
N GLN A 19 18.28 13.00 6.02
CA GLN A 19 19.60 13.12 6.64
C GLN A 19 19.53 13.09 8.17
N GLY A 20 20.62 12.66 8.81
CA GLY A 20 20.78 12.69 10.26
C GLY A 20 21.08 11.31 10.86
N TYR A 21 21.56 11.34 12.11
CA TYR A 21 21.91 10.14 12.88
C TYR A 21 21.38 10.19 14.32
N LYS A 22 20.76 11.30 14.73
CA LYS A 22 20.15 11.53 16.03
C LYS A 22 18.90 12.39 15.84
N LYS A 23 17.94 12.28 16.77
CA LYS A 23 16.69 13.05 16.78
C LYS A 23 16.90 14.56 16.56
N GLU A 24 17.93 15.12 17.18
CA GLU A 24 18.24 16.56 17.17
C GLU A 24 18.57 17.11 15.77
N ASN A 25 19.16 16.28 14.91
CA ASN A 25 19.61 16.65 13.57
C ASN A 25 18.90 15.81 12.50
N LEU A 26 17.72 15.29 12.81
CA LEU A 26 16.91 14.49 11.91
C LEU A 26 16.21 15.41 10.91
N VAL A 27 16.44 15.18 9.63
CA VAL A 27 15.76 15.87 8.54
C VAL A 27 14.81 14.89 7.88
N LEU A 28 13.52 15.17 7.99
CA LEU A 28 12.44 14.45 7.32
C LEU A 28 11.88 15.29 6.17
N HIS A 29 11.34 14.62 5.16
CA HIS A 29 10.64 15.26 4.06
C HIS A 29 9.38 14.47 3.68
N PRO A 30 8.27 15.14 3.36
CA PRO A 30 7.03 14.47 3.02
C PRO A 30 7.10 13.87 1.62
N VAL A 31 6.66 12.63 1.48
CA VAL A 31 6.43 11.97 0.18
C VAL A 31 4.99 11.52 0.11
N PHE A 32 4.28 12.00 -0.90
CA PHE A 32 2.90 11.63 -1.16
C PHE A 32 2.84 10.53 -2.23
N LEU A 33 2.14 9.45 -1.91
CA LEU A 33 1.90 8.32 -2.80
C LEU A 33 0.44 8.28 -3.22
N GLU A 34 0.21 8.21 -4.53
CA GLU A 34 -1.12 8.16 -5.12
C GLU A 34 -1.67 6.74 -5.13
N GLN A 35 -3.00 6.61 -5.25
CA GLN A 35 -3.63 5.30 -5.38
C GLN A 35 -3.05 4.55 -6.59
N GLY A 36 -2.63 3.32 -6.35
CA GLY A 36 -2.02 2.46 -7.36
C GLY A 36 -0.49 2.58 -7.44
N ASP A 37 0.14 3.47 -6.69
CA ASP A 37 1.60 3.48 -6.57
C ASP A 37 2.11 2.18 -5.93
N LEU A 38 3.23 1.69 -6.48
CA LEU A 38 3.84 0.44 -6.06
C LEU A 38 5.01 0.71 -5.11
N LEU A 39 5.01 0.03 -3.96
CA LEU A 39 6.11 0.06 -3.01
C LEU A 39 6.75 -1.32 -2.96
N THR A 40 8.05 -1.38 -3.19
CA THR A 40 8.85 -2.59 -3.03
C THR A 40 9.76 -2.43 -1.82
N ILE A 41 9.52 -3.23 -0.79
CA ILE A 41 10.35 -3.23 0.43
C ILE A 41 11.69 -3.89 0.12
N THR A 42 12.78 -3.18 0.41
CA THR A 42 14.15 -3.71 0.30
C THR A 42 14.65 -4.22 1.65
N ASN A 43 15.80 -4.92 1.64
CA ASN A 43 16.43 -5.41 2.88
C ASN A 43 17.26 -4.34 3.60
N ARG A 44 17.36 -3.11 3.07
CA ARG A 44 18.15 -2.03 3.66
C ARG A 44 17.31 -1.33 4.73
N LYS A 45 17.84 -1.35 5.96
CA LYS A 45 17.21 -0.75 7.14
C LYS A 45 18.18 0.16 7.87
N LYS A 46 17.64 1.18 8.52
CA LYS A 46 18.40 2.14 9.33
C LYS A 46 17.68 2.33 10.66
N TYR A 47 18.42 2.27 11.75
CA TYR A 47 17.90 2.63 13.07
C TYR A 47 18.46 3.98 13.48
N ILE A 48 17.60 4.85 13.99
CA ILE A 48 17.99 6.16 14.52
C ILE A 48 17.59 6.20 16.00
N VAL A 49 18.58 6.45 16.85
CA VAL A 49 18.41 6.51 18.30
C VAL A 49 17.36 7.56 18.66
N ASP A 50 16.44 7.20 19.54
CA ASP A 50 15.29 8.01 20.01
C ASP A 50 14.25 8.39 18.94
N VAL A 51 14.32 7.77 17.76
CA VAL A 51 13.37 7.98 16.65
C VAL A 51 12.72 6.66 16.25
N GLY A 52 13.51 5.63 15.93
CA GLY A 52 12.98 4.32 15.53
C GLY A 52 13.63 3.73 14.27
N TRP A 53 12.95 2.76 13.68
CA TRP A 53 13.38 2.05 12.48
C TRP A 53 12.86 2.72 11.22
N PHE A 54 13.73 2.79 10.22
CA PHE A 54 13.44 3.18 8.86
C PHE A 54 13.82 2.05 7.92
N ILE A 55 13.04 1.87 6.86
CA ILE A 55 13.28 0.89 5.82
C ILE A 55 13.34 1.57 4.46
N LEU A 56 14.33 1.18 3.65
CA LEU A 56 14.43 1.67 2.29
C LEU A 56 13.39 0.95 1.43
N VAL A 57 12.52 1.72 0.79
CA VAL A 57 11.54 1.23 -0.17
C VAL A 57 11.84 1.81 -1.55
N LYS A 58 11.48 1.06 -2.59
CA LYS A 58 11.42 1.56 -3.96
C LYS A 58 9.98 1.89 -4.33
N ILE A 59 9.73 3.13 -4.73
CA ILE A 59 8.44 3.60 -5.22
C ILE A 59 8.48 3.56 -6.75
N ASN A 60 7.54 2.82 -7.35
CA ASN A 60 7.38 2.68 -8.80
C ASN A 60 8.68 2.33 -9.56
N ASP A 61 9.59 1.57 -8.93
CA ASP A 61 10.95 1.23 -9.43
C ASP A 61 11.93 2.37 -9.68
N SER A 62 11.51 3.63 -9.55
CA SER A 62 12.33 4.78 -9.92
C SER A 62 12.90 5.53 -8.73
N GLN A 63 12.14 5.62 -7.64
CA GLN A 63 12.48 6.45 -6.49
C GLN A 63 12.78 5.57 -5.28
N GLU A 64 13.83 5.88 -4.54
CA GLU A 64 14.21 5.19 -3.31
C GLU A 64 14.05 6.13 -2.12
N GLU A 65 13.29 5.71 -1.11
CA GLU A 65 13.00 6.51 0.09
C GLU A 65 13.13 5.67 1.36
N PHE A 66 13.63 6.27 2.43
CA PHE A 66 13.61 5.64 3.75
C PHE A 66 12.34 6.01 4.49
N LEU A 67 11.41 5.07 4.61
CA LEU A 67 10.13 5.27 5.32
C LEU A 67 10.25 4.82 6.77
N PRO A 68 9.61 5.52 7.72
CA PRO A 68 9.43 5.02 9.08
C PRO A 68 8.65 3.70 9.07
N VAL A 69 9.12 2.71 9.83
CA VAL A 69 8.44 1.41 9.92
C VAL A 69 7.05 1.56 10.57
N ASP A 70 6.93 2.41 11.59
CA ASP A 70 5.67 2.60 12.32
C ASP A 70 4.55 3.16 11.40
N GLU A 71 4.89 4.14 10.54
CA GLU A 71 3.95 4.69 9.54
C GLU A 71 3.56 3.63 8.50
N LEU A 72 4.50 2.77 8.10
CA LEU A 72 4.25 1.68 7.16
C LEU A 72 3.30 0.63 7.76
N GLU A 73 3.53 0.24 9.00
CA GLU A 73 2.67 -0.70 9.74
C GLU A 73 1.26 -0.13 9.95
N GLU A 74 1.15 1.17 10.24
CA GLU A 74 -0.14 1.86 10.34
C GLU A 74 -0.88 1.84 8.99
N ALA A 75 -0.19 2.17 7.89
CA ALA A 75 -0.77 2.13 6.55
C ALA A 75 -1.27 0.73 6.16
N MET A 76 -0.54 -0.32 6.54
CA MET A 76 -0.95 -1.71 6.33
C MET A 76 -2.15 -2.09 7.18
N THR A 77 -2.13 -1.72 8.47
CA THR A 77 -3.22 -2.02 9.42
C THR A 77 -4.54 -1.37 9.01
N ASN A 78 -4.46 -0.16 8.45
CA ASN A 78 -5.61 0.60 7.97
C ASN A 78 -6.09 0.19 6.56
N GLU A 79 -5.50 -0.85 5.96
CA GLU A 79 -5.74 -1.29 4.58
C GLU A 79 -5.47 -0.19 3.52
N ALA A 80 -4.72 0.86 3.88
CA ALA A 80 -4.31 1.90 2.95
C ALA A 80 -3.21 1.39 2.01
N LEU A 81 -2.37 0.50 2.51
CA LEU A 81 -1.34 -0.21 1.76
C LEU A 81 -1.61 -1.71 1.81
N LEU A 82 -1.64 -2.39 0.66
CA LEU A 82 -1.97 -3.81 0.56
C LEU A 82 -0.89 -4.59 -0.18
N ASP A 83 -0.57 -5.77 0.32
CA ASP A 83 0.19 -6.79 -0.40
C ASP A 83 -0.75 -7.68 -1.23
N GLU A 84 -0.17 -8.66 -1.93
CA GLU A 84 -0.93 -9.58 -2.78
C GLU A 84 -2.03 -10.31 -2.00
N ILE A 85 -1.70 -10.80 -0.80
CA ILE A 85 -2.64 -11.52 0.06
C ILE A 85 -3.77 -10.59 0.51
N GLY A 86 -3.44 -9.37 0.96
CA GLY A 86 -4.42 -8.35 1.33
C GLY A 86 -5.36 -8.01 0.17
N CYS A 87 -4.82 -7.87 -1.04
CA CYS A 87 -5.63 -7.67 -2.25
C CYS A 87 -6.55 -8.86 -2.54
N MET A 88 -6.04 -10.09 -2.49
CA MET A 88 -6.85 -11.31 -2.71
C MET A 88 -8.00 -11.41 -1.70
N LEU A 89 -7.73 -11.17 -0.42
CA LEU A 89 -8.75 -11.19 0.64
C LEU A 89 -9.81 -10.11 0.40
N LYS A 90 -9.39 -8.90 0.01
CA LYS A 90 -10.31 -7.81 -0.33
C LYS A 90 -11.20 -8.20 -1.51
N MET A 91 -10.64 -8.74 -2.59
CA MET A 91 -11.40 -9.22 -3.74
C MET A 91 -12.41 -10.31 -3.39
N LEU A 92 -12.01 -11.25 -2.52
CA LEU A 92 -12.90 -12.31 -2.05
C LEU A 92 -14.07 -11.72 -1.26
N SER A 93 -13.82 -10.78 -0.34
CA SER A 93 -14.87 -10.11 0.42
C SER A 93 -15.86 -9.35 -0.48
N ILE A 94 -15.36 -8.63 -1.49
CA ILE A 94 -16.20 -7.90 -2.44
C ILE A 94 -17.08 -8.87 -3.25
N SER A 95 -16.53 -10.01 -3.66
CA SER A 95 -17.26 -11.04 -4.40
C SER A 95 -18.38 -11.65 -3.52
N TYR A 96 -18.10 -11.92 -2.25
CA TYR A 96 -19.10 -12.36 -1.29
C TYR A 96 -20.26 -11.34 -1.17
N TYR A 97 -19.96 -10.05 -1.03
CA TYR A 97 -21.00 -9.02 -0.94
C TYR A 97 -21.82 -8.85 -2.24
N LEU A 98 -21.21 -9.09 -3.40
CA LEU A 98 -21.93 -9.13 -4.68
C LEU A 98 -22.94 -10.27 -4.72
N ASP A 99 -22.52 -11.47 -4.31
CA ASP A 99 -23.39 -12.64 -4.27
C ASP A 99 -24.55 -12.45 -3.29
N GLN A 100 -24.28 -11.86 -2.12
CA GLN A 100 -25.32 -11.49 -1.16
C GLN A 100 -26.31 -10.48 -1.76
N ALA A 101 -25.82 -9.42 -2.41
CA ALA A 101 -26.67 -8.42 -3.04
C ALA A 101 -27.56 -9.03 -4.15
N LEU A 102 -27.04 -10.00 -4.92
CA LEU A 102 -27.82 -10.75 -5.91
C LEU A 102 -28.90 -11.61 -5.24
N ALA A 103 -28.55 -12.33 -4.18
CA ALA A 103 -29.47 -13.21 -3.45
C ALA A 103 -30.70 -12.45 -2.92
N ILE A 104 -30.50 -11.25 -2.37
CA ILE A 104 -31.59 -10.41 -1.86
C ILE A 104 -32.17 -9.44 -2.91
N ARG A 105 -31.74 -9.53 -4.17
CA ARG A 105 -32.13 -8.64 -5.28
C ARG A 105 -31.90 -7.15 -4.99
N ASN A 106 -30.88 -6.82 -4.21
CA ASN A 106 -30.51 -5.44 -3.89
C ASN A 106 -29.65 -4.81 -5.00
N LYS A 107 -30.31 -4.20 -5.98
CA LYS A 107 -29.66 -3.54 -7.12
C LYS A 107 -28.65 -2.45 -6.69
N LYS A 108 -28.95 -1.69 -5.62
CA LYS A 108 -28.10 -0.59 -5.18
C LYS A 108 -26.75 -1.10 -4.68
N GLU A 109 -26.77 -2.13 -3.84
CA GLU A 109 -25.54 -2.75 -3.34
C GLU A 109 -24.78 -3.47 -4.44
N PHE A 110 -25.50 -4.17 -5.33
CA PHE A 110 -24.87 -4.84 -6.47
C PHE A 110 -24.06 -3.85 -7.33
N ILE A 111 -24.64 -2.69 -7.69
CA ILE A 111 -23.95 -1.66 -8.47
C ILE A 111 -22.75 -1.10 -7.69
N LYS A 112 -22.92 -0.83 -6.39
CA LYS A 112 -21.84 -0.33 -5.52
C LYS A 112 -20.65 -1.30 -5.52
N TYR A 113 -20.88 -2.56 -5.18
CA TYR A 113 -19.80 -3.55 -5.07
C TYR A 113 -19.21 -3.92 -6.44
N SER A 114 -19.99 -3.85 -7.53
CA SER A 114 -19.47 -4.05 -8.89
C SER A 114 -18.48 -2.95 -9.27
N SER A 115 -18.80 -1.70 -8.94
CA SER A 115 -17.91 -0.56 -9.16
C SER A 115 -16.61 -0.69 -8.35
N ILE A 116 -16.72 -1.08 -7.07
CA ILE A 116 -15.56 -1.29 -6.20
C ILE A 116 -14.69 -2.43 -6.74
N ARG A 117 -15.30 -3.55 -7.15
CA ARG A 117 -14.59 -4.71 -7.71
C ARG A 117 -13.77 -4.33 -8.94
N ASN A 118 -14.36 -3.56 -9.86
CA ASN A 118 -13.67 -3.15 -11.09
C ASN A 118 -12.47 -2.23 -10.80
N LYS A 119 -12.63 -1.27 -9.87
CA LYS A 119 -11.52 -0.41 -9.44
C LYS A 119 -10.41 -1.20 -8.74
N PHE A 120 -10.79 -2.17 -7.92
CA PHE A 120 -9.83 -2.96 -7.16
C PHE A 120 -9.09 -3.96 -8.05
N ALA A 121 -9.76 -4.50 -9.08
CA ALA A 121 -9.13 -5.39 -10.06
C ALA A 121 -7.94 -4.72 -10.75
N THR A 122 -8.05 -3.45 -11.15
CA THR A 122 -6.93 -2.73 -11.78
C THR A 122 -5.74 -2.53 -10.85
N LEU A 123 -5.99 -2.37 -9.54
CA LEU A 123 -4.93 -2.29 -8.54
C LEU A 123 -4.22 -3.65 -8.40
N TYR A 124 -5.00 -4.72 -8.28
CA TYR A 124 -4.46 -6.07 -8.16
C TYR A 124 -3.65 -6.48 -9.39
N GLU A 125 -4.15 -6.20 -10.60
CA GLU A 125 -3.43 -6.45 -11.85
C GLU A 125 -2.08 -5.74 -11.87
N ARG A 126 -2.03 -4.44 -11.51
CA ARG A 126 -0.79 -3.66 -11.44
C ARG A 126 0.21 -4.20 -10.42
N LEU A 127 -0.26 -4.70 -9.27
CA LEU A 127 0.59 -5.35 -8.28
C LEU A 127 1.15 -6.67 -8.82
N CYS A 128 0.32 -7.49 -9.45
CA CYS A 128 0.70 -8.77 -10.02
C CYS A 128 1.65 -8.64 -11.22
N GLU A 129 1.46 -7.67 -12.11
CA GLU A 129 2.34 -7.43 -13.26
C GLU A 129 3.81 -7.29 -12.84
N LYS A 130 4.07 -6.68 -11.68
CA LYS A 130 5.42 -6.64 -11.12
C LYS A 130 5.95 -7.98 -10.62
N VAL A 131 5.10 -8.82 -10.04
CA VAL A 131 5.48 -10.14 -9.53
C VAL A 131 5.99 -11.03 -10.67
N TYR A 132 5.44 -10.88 -11.89
CA TYR A 132 5.83 -11.68 -13.06
C TYR A 132 7.09 -11.18 -13.79
N ILE A 133 7.57 -9.96 -13.54
CA ILE A 133 8.79 -9.42 -14.18
C ILE A 133 10.05 -9.80 -13.38
N GLU A 134 9.91 -10.18 -12.11
CA GLU A 134 11.03 -10.59 -11.23
C GLU A 134 11.29 -12.12 -11.20
N THR A 135 10.61 -12.91 -12.03
CA THR A 135 10.87 -14.37 -12.24
C THR A 135 11.64 -14.66 -13.52
#